data_AF-A0AA43BHH4-F1
#
_entry.id   AF-A0AA43BHH4-F1
#
_cell.length_a   1.000
_cell.length_b   1.000
_cell.length_c   1.000
_cell.angle_alpha   90.00
_cell.angle_beta   90.00
_cell.angle_gamma   90.00
#
_symmetry.space_group_name_H-M   'P 1'
#
loop_
_entity.id
_entity.type
_entity.pdbx_description
1 polymer ?
#
loop_
_entity_poly.entity_id
_entity_poly.type
_entity_poly.pdbx_seq_one_letter_code
_entity_poly.pdbx_strand_id
1 'polypeptide(L)'
;MQTLNIILALITTTLCLAMIVQVVRRETITYWAGVQLGFSYFVGAPIFLSAVFGRIRQVDIPIPNMTIDGSPGVYLVTAGVAAIIFLIPNRHIGLPKIKINQNIVQNKKLLHWYTATYLAFSIYGFISSGKLTGGHWYSSHGESMQGDAVAVALLQIRNVMRFTLPFLLLFYKRKELITTRAFCIGLICIAGLELIISGNRIIALTCIISYALAYKSVPKKGYAILLLAAPIIIQANSIFPIVRGMMWSNGLNLQQMSYAVDTAAQHLATSEGQDIQLILSSAFEASNLNMANMVIENYPSKYSYLMGDTFIVRPLTFYLPKAIWPGRPEGFGLTLGRLSGLDVDGLALNSTYIGEAYANFGPFSVLALPLVLWGLSNLFRMFDSNSIQYMTFAVGFAGWRFDLVFSIVAIIVILAICTASKIRFRSKPITQ
;
A
#
# COMPACT_ATOMS: atom_id res chain seq x y z
N MET A 1 20.47 25.94 3.94
CA MET A 1 19.61 24.87 3.37
C MET A 1 19.35 23.77 4.39
N GLN A 2 20.40 23.13 4.92
CA GLN A 2 20.29 22.10 5.97
C GLN A 2 19.35 22.47 7.12
N THR A 3 19.52 23.64 7.74
CA THR A 3 18.67 24.11 8.85
C THR A 3 17.18 24.15 8.49
N LEU A 4 16.84 24.61 7.28
CA LEU A 4 15.46 24.64 6.80
C LEU A 4 14.89 23.22 6.64
N ASN A 5 15.67 22.31 6.04
CA ASN A 5 15.25 20.92 5.85
C ASN A 5 15.03 20.20 7.18
N ILE A 6 15.88 20.46 8.19
CA ILE A 6 15.69 19.94 9.55
C ILE A 6 14.38 20.46 10.15
N ILE A 7 14.11 21.78 10.05
CA ILE A 7 12.86 22.37 10.56
C ILE A 7 11.64 21.73 9.89
N LEU A 8 11.64 21.60 8.56
CA LEU A 8 10.55 21.00 7.81
C LEU A 8 10.36 19.51 8.13
N ALA A 9 11.46 18.77 8.32
CA ALA A 9 11.41 17.38 8.73
C ALA A 9 10.82 17.21 10.14
N LEU A 10 11.19 18.10 11.08
CA LEU A 10 10.62 18.11 12.42
C LEU A 10 9.11 18.42 12.39
N ILE A 11 8.69 19.44 11.63
CA ILE A 11 7.26 19.77 11.43
C ILE A 11 6.51 18.56 10.89
N THR A 12 7.01 17.94 9.82
CA THR A 12 6.40 16.76 9.20
C THR A 12 6.27 15.61 10.22
N THR A 13 7.35 15.35 10.97
CA THR A 13 7.39 14.27 11.97
C THR A 13 6.38 14.54 13.10
N THR A 14 6.33 15.75 13.64
CA THR A 14 5.38 16.13 14.69
C THR A 14 3.93 15.97 14.22
N LEU A 15 3.62 16.41 13.00
CA LEU A 15 2.28 16.24 12.42
C LEU A 15 1.94 14.75 12.23
N CYS A 16 2.89 13.92 11.78
CA CYS A 16 2.71 12.47 11.66
C CYS A 16 2.44 11.81 13.02
N LEU A 17 3.17 12.18 14.07
CA LEU A 17 2.91 11.69 15.42
C LEU A 17 1.52 12.10 15.90
N ALA A 18 1.11 13.35 15.67
CA ALA A 18 -0.23 13.81 16.01
C ALA A 18 -1.31 13.04 15.22
N MET A 19 -1.09 12.77 13.93
CA MET A 19 -1.97 11.95 13.09
C MET A 19 -2.08 10.51 13.61
N ILE A 20 -0.98 9.86 13.98
CA ILE A 20 -0.98 8.52 14.58
C ILE A 20 -1.80 8.52 15.87
N VAL A 21 -1.60 9.50 16.75
CA VAL A 21 -2.36 9.63 18.00
C VAL A 21 -3.85 9.80 17.71
N GLN A 22 -4.23 10.62 16.73
CA GLN A 22 -5.63 10.75 16.30
C GLN A 22 -6.20 9.40 15.83
N VAL A 23 -5.47 8.66 14.99
CA VAL A 23 -5.93 7.36 14.47
C VAL A 23 -6.11 6.33 15.59
N VAL A 24 -5.17 6.23 16.52
CA VAL A 24 -5.23 5.28 17.65
C VAL A 24 -6.39 5.60 18.60
N ARG A 25 -6.62 6.89 18.88
CA ARG A 25 -7.70 7.35 19.77
C ARG A 25 -9.09 7.20 19.14
N ARG A 26 -9.21 7.20 17.81
CA ARG A 26 -10.51 7.04 17.13
C ARG A 26 -11.13 5.67 17.39
N GLU A 27 -12.42 5.67 17.71
CA GLU A 27 -13.21 4.44 17.79
C GLU A 27 -13.48 3.86 16.41
N THR A 28 -13.83 4.73 15.45
CA THR A 28 -14.12 4.37 14.08
C THR A 28 -12.89 4.45 13.19
N ILE A 29 -12.72 3.41 12.38
CA ILE A 29 -11.63 3.28 11.43
C ILE A 29 -12.22 3.59 10.05
N THR A 30 -11.63 4.55 9.32
CA THR A 30 -12.16 5.09 8.05
C THR A 30 -11.05 5.26 7.02
N TYR A 31 -11.40 5.45 5.74
CA TYR A 31 -10.42 5.78 4.69
C TYR A 31 -9.44 6.89 5.10
N TRP A 32 -9.94 8.01 5.63
CA TRP A 32 -9.09 9.14 6.02
C TRP A 32 -8.11 8.80 7.15
N ALA A 33 -8.53 7.99 8.13
CA ALA A 33 -7.62 7.50 9.17
C ALA A 33 -6.53 6.59 8.56
N GLY A 34 -6.86 5.84 7.50
CA GLY A 34 -5.91 5.07 6.71
C GLY A 34 -4.90 5.97 6.00
N VAL A 35 -5.38 7.03 5.36
CA VAL A 35 -4.54 8.06 4.71
C VAL A 35 -3.56 8.67 5.71
N GLN A 36 -4.03 9.08 6.88
CA GLN A 36 -3.20 9.65 7.95
C GLN A 36 -2.10 8.67 8.42
N LEU A 37 -2.46 7.41 8.68
CA LEU A 37 -1.51 6.40 9.12
C LEU A 37 -0.52 6.02 8.01
N GLY A 38 -1.00 5.90 6.77
CA GLY A 38 -0.17 5.58 5.61
C GLY A 38 0.84 6.69 5.30
N PHE A 39 0.42 7.96 5.36
CA PHE A 39 1.33 9.09 5.22
C PHE A 39 2.42 9.06 6.30
N SER A 40 2.01 8.85 7.56
CA SER A 40 2.93 8.78 8.68
C SER A 40 3.97 7.65 8.52
N TYR A 41 3.57 6.52 7.94
CA TYR A 41 4.44 5.37 7.73
C TYR A 41 5.35 5.50 6.50
N PHE A 42 4.79 5.79 5.32
CA PHE A 42 5.52 5.78 4.04
C PHE A 42 6.23 7.09 3.72
N VAL A 43 5.89 8.19 4.41
CA VAL A 43 6.50 9.51 4.19
C VAL A 43 7.09 10.05 5.48
N GLY A 44 6.31 10.10 6.56
CA GLY A 44 6.72 10.64 7.86
C GLY A 44 7.95 9.94 8.44
N ALA A 45 7.93 8.61 8.52
CA ALA A 45 9.05 7.84 9.06
C ALA A 45 10.33 7.99 8.21
N PRO A 46 10.31 7.87 6.86
CA PRO A 46 11.47 8.19 6.03
C PRO A 46 12.02 9.61 6.19
N ILE A 47 11.15 10.64 6.30
CA ILE A 47 11.56 12.02 6.57
C ILE A 47 12.28 12.12 7.93
N PHE A 48 11.75 11.45 8.96
CA PHE A 48 12.40 11.38 10.26
C PHE A 48 13.76 10.69 10.19
N LEU A 49 13.88 9.55 9.50
CA LEU A 49 15.15 8.86 9.29
C LEU A 49 16.17 9.77 8.60
N SER A 50 15.74 10.54 7.59
CA SER A 50 16.61 11.50 6.93
C SER A 50 17.12 12.59 7.85
N ALA A 51 16.31 13.05 8.81
CA ALA A 51 16.71 14.06 9.79
C ALA A 51 17.69 13.50 10.83
N VAL A 52 17.51 12.24 11.24
CA VAL A 52 18.38 11.56 12.23
C VAL A 52 19.72 11.16 11.63
N PHE A 53 19.70 10.55 10.45
CA PHE A 53 20.90 9.96 9.82
C PHE A 53 21.52 10.85 8.73
N GLY A 54 20.95 12.04 8.50
CA GLY A 54 21.38 12.98 7.45
C GLY A 54 21.06 12.56 6.01
N ARG A 55 20.62 11.32 5.78
CA ARG A 55 20.24 10.80 4.45
C ARG A 55 19.28 9.61 4.55
N ILE A 56 18.69 9.21 3.43
CA ILE A 56 17.97 7.95 3.28
C ILE A 56 18.82 7.01 2.44
N ARG A 57 19.42 5.99 3.07
CA ARG A 57 20.27 5.02 2.37
C ARG A 57 19.39 3.98 1.65
N GLN A 58 19.75 3.69 0.41
CA GLN A 58 19.23 2.54 -0.34
C GLN A 58 20.38 1.83 -1.06
N VAL A 59 20.19 0.54 -1.35
CA VAL A 59 21.17 -0.29 -2.08
C VAL A 59 20.56 -0.81 -3.39
N ASP A 60 19.23 -0.89 -3.47
CA ASP A 60 18.54 -1.65 -4.52
C ASP A 60 18.29 -0.87 -5.83
N ILE A 61 18.36 0.47 -5.79
CA ILE A 61 18.00 1.33 -6.92
C ILE A 61 19.12 2.37 -7.12
N PRO A 62 19.71 2.48 -8.33
CA PRO A 62 20.84 3.36 -8.62
C PRO A 62 20.39 4.83 -8.78
N ILE A 63 19.58 5.31 -7.84
CA ILE A 63 19.14 6.70 -7.79
C ILE A 63 19.79 7.42 -6.61
N PRO A 64 20.06 8.73 -6.72
CA PRO A 64 20.67 9.49 -5.65
C PRO A 64 19.90 9.36 -4.34
N ASN A 65 20.63 9.18 -3.25
CA ASN A 65 20.04 9.21 -1.91
C ASN A 65 19.56 10.63 -1.61
N MET A 66 18.36 10.75 -1.07
CA MET A 66 17.89 12.00 -0.47
C MET A 66 18.77 12.33 0.74
N THR A 67 19.24 13.56 0.82
CA THR A 67 20.09 14.06 1.92
C THR A 67 19.46 15.29 2.57
N ILE A 68 19.74 15.46 3.86
CA ILE A 68 19.27 16.62 4.62
C ILE A 68 19.88 17.93 4.14
N ASP A 69 21.04 17.87 3.49
CA ASP A 69 21.73 19.03 2.92
C ASP A 69 21.29 19.34 1.49
N GLY A 70 20.48 18.47 0.88
CA GLY A 70 20.01 18.58 -0.49
C GLY A 70 18.92 19.64 -0.71
N SER A 71 18.30 19.56 -1.89
CA SER A 71 17.21 20.45 -2.28
C SER A 71 16.05 20.40 -1.28
N PRO A 72 15.44 21.55 -0.90
CA PRO A 72 14.39 21.57 0.09
C PRO A 72 13.04 21.09 -0.46
N GLY A 73 12.94 20.83 -1.77
CA GLY A 73 11.68 20.59 -2.47
C GLY A 73 10.84 19.48 -1.85
N VAL A 74 11.44 18.30 -1.60
CA VAL A 74 10.74 17.17 -0.98
C VAL A 74 10.31 17.46 0.46
N TYR A 75 11.12 18.17 1.25
CA TYR A 75 10.77 18.55 2.62
C TYR A 75 9.63 19.57 2.66
N LEU A 76 9.63 20.54 1.73
CA LEU A 76 8.57 21.54 1.60
C LEU A 76 7.25 20.89 1.20
N VAL A 77 7.27 20.04 0.16
CA VAL A 77 6.06 19.36 -0.33
C VAL A 77 5.50 18.43 0.74
N THR A 78 6.34 17.62 1.40
CA THR A 78 5.87 16.69 2.43
C THR A 78 5.34 17.42 3.67
N ALA A 79 5.99 18.49 4.13
CA ALA A 79 5.49 19.31 5.23
C ALA A 79 4.15 19.99 4.90
N GLY A 80 4.00 20.55 3.70
CA GLY A 80 2.75 21.17 3.25
C GLY A 80 1.61 20.16 3.16
N VAL A 81 1.85 19.00 2.55
CA VAL A 81 0.87 17.90 2.47
C VAL A 81 0.50 17.40 3.87
N ALA A 82 1.47 17.23 4.77
CA ALA A 82 1.23 16.82 6.16
C ALA A 82 0.32 17.81 6.89
N ALA A 83 0.58 19.11 6.75
CA ALA A 83 -0.20 20.16 7.37
C ALA A 83 -1.65 20.13 6.90
N ILE A 84 -1.87 20.02 5.58
CA ILE A 84 -3.23 20.01 5.02
C ILE A 84 -3.96 18.71 5.39
N ILE A 85 -3.33 17.53 5.32
CA ILE A 85 -3.95 16.27 5.76
C ILE A 85 -4.33 16.32 7.24
N PHE A 86 -3.50 16.97 8.07
CA PHE A 86 -3.79 17.13 9.49
C PHE A 86 -4.97 18.10 9.74
N LEU A 87 -5.02 19.21 9.01
CA LEU A 87 -6.02 20.27 9.18
C LEU A 87 -7.37 19.94 8.55
N ILE A 88 -7.40 19.15 7.46
CA ILE A 88 -8.65 18.77 6.81
C ILE A 88 -9.52 18.02 7.83
N PRO A 89 -10.72 18.56 8.16
CA PRO A 89 -11.55 17.96 9.17
C PRO A 89 -12.04 16.61 8.66
N ASN A 90 -12.13 15.65 9.58
CA ASN A 90 -12.75 14.36 9.32
C ASN A 90 -14.30 14.46 9.18
N ARG A 91 -14.82 15.62 8.77
CA ARG A 91 -16.25 15.94 8.63
C ARG A 91 -16.74 15.58 7.23
N HIS A 92 -17.99 15.17 7.17
CA HIS A 92 -18.66 14.75 5.94
C HIS A 92 -19.13 15.96 5.15
N ILE A 93 -18.92 15.95 3.83
CA ILE A 93 -19.83 16.62 2.91
C ILE A 93 -21.08 15.73 2.85
N GLY A 94 -22.28 16.29 2.97
CA GLY A 94 -23.56 15.57 3.07
C GLY A 94 -23.97 14.80 1.81
N LEU A 95 -23.08 13.97 1.26
CA LEU A 95 -23.35 13.11 0.12
C LEU A 95 -24.41 12.05 0.47
N PRO A 96 -25.26 11.65 -0.49
CA PRO A 96 -26.28 10.65 -0.27
C PRO A 96 -25.64 9.31 0.12
N LYS A 97 -26.14 8.71 1.20
CA LYS A 97 -25.67 7.42 1.70
C LYS A 97 -26.28 6.26 0.91
N ILE A 98 -25.44 5.34 0.46
CA ILE A 98 -25.83 4.04 -0.06
C ILE A 98 -26.14 3.15 1.14
N LYS A 99 -27.44 2.93 1.39
CA LYS A 99 -27.88 2.04 2.48
C LYS A 99 -27.48 0.60 2.17
N ILE A 100 -26.59 0.06 2.99
CA ILE A 100 -26.17 -1.34 2.94
C ILE A 100 -26.88 -2.09 4.05
N ASN A 101 -27.47 -3.24 3.71
CA ASN A 101 -28.14 -4.07 4.71
C ASN A 101 -27.10 -4.60 5.72
N GLN A 102 -27.18 -4.10 6.95
CA GLN A 102 -26.25 -4.44 8.03
C GLN A 102 -26.28 -5.94 8.38
N ASN A 103 -27.42 -6.61 8.18
CA ASN A 103 -27.56 -8.06 8.42
C ASN A 103 -26.69 -8.89 7.47
N ILE A 104 -26.43 -8.37 6.27
CA ILE A 104 -25.58 -9.02 5.28
C ILE A 104 -24.10 -8.87 5.66
N VAL A 105 -23.74 -7.70 6.17
CA VAL A 105 -22.38 -7.34 6.57
C VAL A 105 -21.93 -8.09 7.83
N GLN A 106 -22.85 -8.38 8.75
CA GLN A 106 -22.55 -9.15 9.95
C GLN A 106 -22.58 -10.67 9.71
N ASN A 107 -22.96 -11.11 8.51
CA ASN A 107 -23.03 -12.52 8.19
C ASN A 107 -21.63 -13.08 7.94
N LYS A 108 -21.24 -14.16 8.63
CA LYS A 108 -19.99 -14.91 8.39
C LYS A 108 -19.84 -15.36 6.94
N LYS A 109 -20.95 -15.52 6.21
CA LYS A 109 -20.95 -15.85 4.78
C LYS A 109 -20.23 -14.80 3.92
N LEU A 110 -20.26 -13.51 4.28
CA LEU A 110 -19.50 -12.49 3.56
C LEU A 110 -17.99 -12.74 3.72
N LEU A 111 -17.48 -12.94 4.94
CA LEU A 111 -16.09 -13.27 5.18
C LEU A 111 -15.66 -14.53 4.42
N HIS A 112 -16.44 -15.62 4.49
CA HIS A 112 -16.12 -16.85 3.77
C HIS A 112 -16.08 -16.65 2.25
N TRP A 113 -17.08 -15.97 1.69
CA TRP A 113 -17.12 -15.69 0.25
C TRP A 113 -15.97 -14.78 -0.18
N TYR A 114 -15.64 -13.76 0.63
CA TYR A 114 -14.53 -12.86 0.38
C TYR A 114 -13.20 -13.59 0.38
N THR A 115 -12.93 -14.41 1.41
CA THR A 115 -11.72 -15.22 1.51
C THR A 115 -11.64 -16.22 0.37
N ALA A 116 -12.73 -16.92 0.04
CA ALA A 116 -12.75 -17.89 -1.06
C ALA A 116 -12.47 -17.24 -2.41
N THR A 117 -13.08 -16.07 -2.68
CA THR A 117 -12.85 -15.31 -3.91
C THR A 117 -11.42 -14.80 -3.99
N TYR A 118 -10.88 -14.28 -2.89
CA TYR A 118 -9.48 -13.88 -2.79
C TYR A 118 -8.51 -15.05 -3.07
N LEU A 119 -8.75 -16.21 -2.46
CA LEU A 119 -7.94 -17.42 -2.67
C LEU A 119 -8.03 -17.89 -4.12
N ALA A 120 -9.23 -17.94 -4.70
CA ALA A 120 -9.42 -18.32 -6.10
C ALA A 120 -8.64 -17.41 -7.05
N PHE A 121 -8.73 -16.08 -6.86
CA PHE A 121 -7.98 -15.14 -7.69
C PHE A 121 -6.47 -15.17 -7.42
N SER A 122 -6.05 -15.53 -6.20
CA SER A 122 -4.63 -15.69 -5.87
C SER A 122 -4.04 -16.95 -6.51
N ILE A 123 -4.77 -18.06 -6.51
CA ILE A 123 -4.39 -19.29 -7.21
C ILE A 123 -4.35 -19.04 -8.72
N TYR A 124 -5.40 -18.43 -9.28
CA TYR A 124 -5.41 -18.04 -10.69
C TYR A 124 -4.23 -17.13 -11.04
N GLY A 125 -3.99 -16.09 -10.25
CA GLY A 125 -2.87 -15.17 -10.46
C GLY A 125 -1.50 -15.82 -10.31
N PHE A 126 -1.37 -16.84 -9.46
CA PHE A 126 -0.13 -17.62 -9.33
C PHE A 126 0.11 -18.49 -10.57
N ILE A 127 -0.91 -19.25 -11.01
CA ILE A 127 -0.82 -20.12 -12.18
C ILE A 127 -0.56 -19.30 -13.45
N SER A 128 -1.35 -18.23 -13.66
CA SER A 128 -1.23 -17.37 -14.85
C SER A 128 0.05 -16.56 -14.90
N SER A 129 0.74 -16.37 -13.77
CA SER A 129 2.02 -15.64 -13.76
C SER A 129 3.19 -16.42 -14.34
N GLY A 130 3.08 -17.71 -14.67
CA GLY A 130 4.23 -18.47 -15.18
C GLY A 130 5.34 -18.73 -14.14
N LYS A 131 5.17 -18.35 -12.88
CA LYS A 131 6.12 -18.68 -11.79
C LYS A 131 6.38 -20.17 -11.63
N LEU A 132 5.43 -21.01 -12.06
CA LEU A 132 5.57 -22.45 -12.07
C LEU A 132 6.62 -22.92 -13.07
N THR A 133 6.72 -22.27 -14.23
CA THR A 133 7.65 -22.61 -15.31
C THR A 133 9.02 -21.96 -15.17
N GLY A 134 9.15 -20.98 -14.27
CA GLY A 134 10.37 -20.21 -14.05
C GLY A 134 10.37 -18.88 -14.79
N GLY A 135 11.37 -18.05 -14.49
CA GLY A 135 11.52 -16.69 -15.03
C GLY A 135 11.49 -15.59 -13.98
N HIS A 136 11.76 -14.36 -14.42
CA HIS A 136 11.71 -13.19 -13.55
C HIS A 136 10.25 -12.81 -13.26
N TRP A 137 9.89 -12.61 -12.00
CA TRP A 137 8.51 -12.37 -11.60
C TRP A 137 7.85 -11.14 -12.26
N TYR A 138 8.65 -10.18 -12.76
CA TYR A 138 8.16 -9.01 -13.51
C TYR A 138 7.71 -9.34 -14.93
N SER A 139 8.52 -10.07 -15.72
CA SER A 139 8.20 -10.38 -17.13
C SER A 139 6.98 -11.29 -17.24
N SER A 140 6.99 -12.34 -16.42
CA SER A 140 5.89 -13.24 -16.08
C SER A 140 4.53 -12.56 -15.83
N HIS A 141 4.52 -11.41 -15.15
CA HIS A 141 3.28 -10.64 -14.89
C HIS A 141 2.92 -9.69 -16.03
N GLY A 142 3.91 -9.17 -16.75
CA GLY A 142 3.69 -8.28 -17.89
C GLY A 142 3.00 -8.99 -19.04
N GLU A 143 3.46 -10.18 -19.40
CA GLU A 143 2.91 -10.97 -20.52
C GLU A 143 1.44 -11.36 -20.29
N SER A 144 1.11 -11.84 -19.08
CA SER A 144 -0.28 -12.21 -18.72
C SER A 144 -1.25 -11.03 -18.71
N MET A 145 -0.77 -9.80 -18.50
CA MET A 145 -1.59 -8.59 -18.50
C MET A 145 -1.77 -7.93 -19.87
N GLN A 146 -1.00 -8.31 -20.89
CA GLN A 146 -1.04 -7.66 -22.21
C GLN A 146 -2.18 -8.16 -23.10
N GLY A 147 -2.61 -9.43 -22.94
CA GLY A 147 -3.57 -10.07 -23.85
C GLY A 147 -5.01 -10.19 -23.35
N ASP A 148 -5.27 -10.12 -22.05
CA ASP A 148 -6.59 -10.46 -21.48
C ASP A 148 -7.09 -9.41 -20.47
N ALA A 149 -8.12 -8.66 -20.87
CA ALA A 149 -8.77 -7.66 -20.03
C ALA A 149 -9.42 -8.26 -18.77
N VAL A 150 -9.89 -9.51 -18.85
CA VAL A 150 -10.48 -10.23 -17.70
C VAL A 150 -9.38 -10.57 -16.71
N ALA A 151 -8.24 -11.09 -17.17
CA ALA A 151 -7.09 -11.36 -16.31
C ALA A 151 -6.62 -10.09 -15.57
N VAL A 152 -6.50 -8.96 -16.27
CA VAL A 152 -6.16 -7.66 -15.67
C VAL A 152 -7.18 -7.28 -14.60
N ALA A 153 -8.48 -7.36 -14.90
CA ALA A 153 -9.53 -7.04 -13.94
C ALA A 153 -9.46 -7.94 -12.68
N LEU A 154 -9.33 -9.26 -12.86
CA LEU A 154 -9.23 -10.21 -11.75
C LEU A 154 -8.00 -9.96 -10.87
N LEU A 155 -6.84 -9.68 -11.47
CA LEU A 155 -5.62 -9.38 -10.74
C LEU A 155 -5.72 -8.05 -9.97
N GLN A 156 -6.39 -7.04 -10.54
CA GLN A 156 -6.64 -5.77 -9.84
C GLN A 156 -7.64 -5.93 -8.68
N ILE A 157 -8.70 -6.73 -8.87
CA ILE A 157 -9.63 -7.07 -7.79
C ILE A 157 -8.88 -7.80 -6.68
N ARG A 158 -8.10 -8.85 -7.02
CA ARG A 158 -7.26 -9.58 -6.06
C ARG A 158 -6.34 -8.62 -5.30
N ASN A 159 -5.72 -7.66 -5.99
CA ASN A 159 -4.82 -6.70 -5.38
C ASN A 159 -5.52 -5.87 -4.30
N VAL A 160 -6.75 -5.41 -4.53
CA VAL A 160 -7.55 -4.75 -3.47
C VAL A 160 -7.92 -5.73 -2.34
N MET A 161 -8.34 -6.95 -2.69
CA MET A 161 -8.81 -7.92 -1.72
C MET A 161 -7.75 -8.32 -0.69
N ARG A 162 -6.50 -8.51 -1.11
CA ARG A 162 -5.41 -8.87 -0.19
C ARG A 162 -5.14 -7.80 0.88
N PHE A 163 -5.26 -6.52 0.54
CA PHE A 163 -5.05 -5.43 1.51
C PHE A 163 -6.24 -5.25 2.45
N THR A 164 -7.44 -5.46 1.95
CA THR A 164 -8.68 -5.21 2.69
C THR A 164 -9.08 -6.39 3.59
N LEU A 165 -8.69 -7.63 3.25
CA LEU A 165 -9.03 -8.83 4.02
C LEU A 165 -8.51 -8.82 5.47
N PRO A 166 -7.25 -8.41 5.79
CA PRO A 166 -6.80 -8.26 7.17
C PRO A 166 -7.68 -7.35 8.01
N PHE A 167 -8.23 -6.29 7.41
CA PHE A 167 -9.10 -5.34 8.10
C PHE A 167 -10.56 -5.79 8.15
N LEU A 168 -11.00 -6.59 7.17
CA LEU A 168 -12.26 -7.32 7.29
C LEU A 168 -12.20 -8.29 8.49
N LEU A 169 -11.11 -9.06 8.63
CA LEU A 169 -10.88 -9.91 9.80
C LEU A 169 -10.89 -9.09 11.11
N LEU A 170 -10.26 -7.91 11.13
CA LEU A 170 -10.31 -7.00 12.28
C LEU A 170 -11.75 -6.61 12.65
N PHE A 171 -12.58 -6.29 11.66
CA PHE A 171 -14.01 -6.00 11.89
C PHE A 171 -14.72 -7.19 12.56
N TYR A 172 -14.58 -8.40 12.02
CA TYR A 172 -15.20 -9.60 12.59
C TYR A 172 -14.67 -9.89 14.00
N LYS A 173 -13.38 -9.66 14.25
CA LYS A 173 -12.78 -9.83 15.58
C LYS A 173 -13.33 -8.83 16.59
N ARG A 174 -13.44 -7.55 16.23
CA ARG A 174 -13.99 -6.49 17.10
C ARG A 174 -15.49 -6.63 17.36
N LYS A 175 -16.22 -7.28 16.44
CA LYS A 175 -17.62 -7.64 16.63
C LYS A 175 -17.82 -9.01 17.27
N GLU A 176 -16.74 -9.64 17.74
CA GLU A 176 -16.75 -10.95 18.41
C GLU A 176 -17.39 -12.08 17.57
N LEU A 177 -17.43 -11.90 16.24
CA LEU A 177 -17.98 -12.88 15.32
C LEU A 177 -16.99 -14.03 15.05
N ILE A 178 -15.69 -13.79 15.26
CA ILE A 178 -14.64 -14.81 15.16
C ILE A 178 -13.81 -14.85 16.44
N THR A 179 -13.29 -16.03 16.76
CA THR A 179 -12.42 -16.22 17.92
C THR A 179 -11.06 -15.54 17.69
N THR A 180 -10.35 -15.24 18.78
CA THR A 180 -8.95 -14.76 18.71
C THR A 180 -8.05 -15.71 17.93
N ARG A 181 -8.21 -17.03 18.12
CA ARG A 181 -7.41 -18.03 17.40
C ARG A 181 -7.66 -17.95 15.90
N ALA A 182 -8.92 -17.90 15.47
CA ALA A 182 -9.28 -17.79 14.06
C ALA A 182 -8.76 -16.48 13.43
N PHE A 183 -8.82 -15.37 14.17
CA PHE A 183 -8.26 -14.09 13.74
C PHE A 183 -6.74 -14.18 13.51
N CYS A 184 -5.97 -14.66 14.50
CA CYS A 184 -4.52 -14.77 14.40
C CYS A 184 -4.09 -15.75 13.28
N ILE A 185 -4.73 -16.94 13.21
CA ILE A 185 -4.46 -17.92 12.15
C ILE A 185 -4.75 -17.29 10.78
N GLY A 186 -5.88 -16.60 10.63
CA GLY A 186 -6.23 -15.90 9.38
C GLY A 186 -5.16 -14.90 8.95
N LEU A 187 -4.67 -14.06 9.88
CA LEU A 187 -3.61 -13.09 9.58
C LEU A 187 -2.29 -13.75 9.18
N ILE A 188 -1.89 -14.82 9.90
CA ILE A 188 -0.67 -15.59 9.59
C ILE A 188 -0.78 -16.25 8.22
N CYS A 189 -1.93 -16.89 7.92
CA CYS A 189 -2.16 -17.51 6.62
C CYS A 189 -2.12 -16.49 5.48
N ILE A 190 -2.75 -15.32 5.64
CA ILE A 190 -2.73 -14.26 4.61
C ILE A 190 -1.30 -13.74 4.40
N ALA A 191 -0.59 -13.44 5.48
CA ALA A 191 0.79 -12.94 5.41
C ALA A 191 1.71 -13.97 4.74
N GLY A 192 1.68 -15.23 5.19
CA GLY A 192 2.48 -16.31 4.61
C GLY A 192 2.15 -16.55 3.13
N LEU A 193 0.86 -16.60 2.78
CA LEU A 193 0.42 -16.77 1.40
C LEU A 193 0.91 -15.62 0.50
N GLU A 194 0.78 -14.37 0.92
CA GLU A 194 1.21 -13.23 0.10
C GLU A 194 2.73 -13.07 0.04
N LEU A 195 3.45 -13.38 1.11
CA LEU A 195 4.91 -13.45 1.05
C LEU A 195 5.35 -14.49 0.01
N ILE A 196 4.78 -15.70 0.02
CA ILE A 196 5.16 -16.73 -0.95
C ILE A 196 4.66 -16.36 -2.36
N ILE A 197 3.35 -16.16 -2.53
CA ILE A 197 2.73 -16.02 -3.86
C ILE A 197 3.08 -14.70 -4.52
N SER A 198 2.98 -13.57 -3.83
CA SER A 198 3.16 -12.25 -4.45
C SER A 198 4.51 -11.62 -4.12
N GLY A 199 5.20 -12.10 -3.09
CA GLY A 199 6.39 -11.44 -2.59
C GLY A 199 6.10 -10.05 -2.01
N ASN A 200 4.87 -9.78 -1.57
CA ASN A 200 4.50 -8.45 -1.08
C ASN A 200 4.54 -8.36 0.44
N ARG A 201 5.67 -7.87 0.95
CA ARG A 201 5.91 -7.60 2.37
C ARG A 201 4.92 -6.63 3.03
N ILE A 202 4.33 -5.70 2.28
CA ILE A 202 3.38 -4.73 2.84
C ILE A 202 2.10 -5.42 3.35
N ILE A 203 1.77 -6.60 2.82
CA ILE A 203 0.64 -7.37 3.37
C ILE A 203 0.93 -7.81 4.81
N ALA A 204 2.13 -8.28 5.10
CA ALA A 204 2.52 -8.63 6.46
C ALA A 204 2.40 -7.43 7.41
N LEU A 205 2.81 -6.24 6.95
CA LEU A 205 2.60 -4.99 7.68
C LEU A 205 1.10 -4.71 7.92
N THR A 206 0.24 -4.87 6.92
CA THR A 206 -1.20 -4.68 7.13
C THR A 206 -1.81 -5.68 8.12
N CYS A 207 -1.31 -6.92 8.14
CA CYS A 207 -1.68 -7.90 9.17
C CYS A 207 -1.22 -7.46 10.57
N ILE A 208 0.00 -6.93 10.70
CA ILE A 208 0.53 -6.40 11.97
C ILE A 208 -0.31 -5.22 12.46
N ILE A 209 -0.64 -4.27 11.57
CA ILE A 209 -1.49 -3.11 11.90
C ILE A 209 -2.89 -3.59 12.32
N SER A 210 -3.48 -4.53 11.58
CA SER A 210 -4.75 -5.15 11.93
C SER A 210 -4.71 -5.78 13.33
N TYR A 211 -3.66 -6.55 13.64
CA TYR A 211 -3.45 -7.13 14.96
C TYR A 211 -3.31 -6.04 16.05
N ALA A 212 -2.45 -5.04 15.85
CA ALA A 212 -2.25 -3.95 16.79
C ALA A 212 -3.56 -3.21 17.10
N LEU A 213 -4.39 -2.97 16.08
CA LEU A 213 -5.68 -2.33 16.23
C LEU A 213 -6.72 -3.24 16.90
N ALA A 214 -6.63 -4.56 16.77
CA ALA A 214 -7.51 -5.49 17.48
C ALA A 214 -7.29 -5.44 18.99
N TYR A 215 -6.06 -5.19 19.44
CA TYR A 215 -5.65 -5.21 20.84
C TYR A 215 -5.34 -3.83 21.42
N LYS A 216 -5.78 -2.74 20.78
CA LYS A 216 -5.53 -1.38 21.27
C LYS A 216 -6.02 -1.11 22.70
N SER A 217 -7.02 -1.87 23.17
CA SER A 217 -7.55 -1.78 24.54
C SER A 217 -6.78 -2.61 25.59
N VAL A 218 -5.91 -3.53 25.14
CA VAL A 218 -5.07 -4.37 26.02
C VAL A 218 -3.59 -4.20 25.62
N PRO A 219 -3.06 -2.97 25.73
CA PRO A 219 -1.81 -2.57 25.08
C PRO A 219 -0.60 -3.39 25.56
N LYS A 220 -0.57 -3.77 26.85
CA LYS A 220 0.62 -4.39 27.47
C LYS A 220 0.99 -5.74 26.83
N LYS A 221 0.03 -6.61 26.54
CA LYS A 221 0.31 -7.96 25.98
C LYS A 221 0.51 -7.92 24.46
N GLY A 222 -0.34 -7.16 23.76
CA GLY A 222 -0.28 -7.06 22.29
C GLY A 222 1.00 -6.36 21.81
N TYR A 223 1.37 -5.24 22.43
CA TYR A 223 2.59 -4.51 22.06
C TYR A 223 3.86 -5.23 22.49
N ALA A 224 3.85 -5.98 23.60
CA ALA A 224 5.00 -6.79 23.98
C ALA A 224 5.32 -7.85 22.92
N ILE A 225 4.31 -8.55 22.39
CA ILE A 225 4.52 -9.54 21.31
C ILE A 225 5.09 -8.86 20.06
N LEU A 226 4.53 -7.71 19.66
CA LEU A 226 5.02 -6.97 18.50
C LEU A 226 6.44 -6.46 18.70
N LEU A 227 6.78 -5.98 19.92
CA LEU A 227 8.12 -5.51 20.25
C LEU A 227 9.14 -6.66 20.19
N LEU A 228 8.78 -7.84 20.71
CA LEU A 228 9.62 -9.03 20.64
C LEU A 228 9.77 -9.56 19.21
N ALA A 229 8.71 -9.46 18.39
CA ALA A 229 8.74 -9.89 16.99
C ALA A 229 9.40 -8.87 16.05
N ALA A 230 9.47 -7.59 16.43
CA ALA A 230 9.94 -6.51 15.58
C ALA A 230 11.35 -6.74 15.00
N PRO A 231 12.37 -7.17 15.77
CA PRO A 231 13.70 -7.42 15.21
C PRO A 231 13.67 -8.48 14.10
N ILE A 232 12.91 -9.57 14.32
CA ILE A 232 12.77 -10.66 13.35
C ILE A 232 12.06 -10.17 12.09
N ILE A 233 10.97 -9.42 12.24
CA ILE A 233 10.20 -8.87 11.12
C ILE A 233 11.06 -7.89 10.31
N ILE A 234 11.78 -7.01 10.99
CA ILE A 234 12.65 -6.01 10.40
C ILE A 234 13.80 -6.67 9.62
N GLN A 235 14.43 -7.70 10.18
CA GLN A 235 15.50 -8.43 9.52
C GLN A 235 14.98 -9.30 8.37
N ALA A 236 13.86 -9.99 8.55
CA ALA A 236 13.19 -10.69 7.45
C ALA A 236 12.89 -9.73 6.30
N ASN A 237 12.52 -8.48 6.61
CA ASN A 237 12.20 -7.49 5.63
C ASN A 237 13.38 -7.03 4.75
N SER A 238 14.61 -7.04 5.28
CA SER A 238 15.80 -6.66 4.50
C SER A 238 16.24 -7.78 3.55
N ILE A 239 16.07 -9.06 3.91
CA ILE A 239 16.41 -10.19 3.03
C ILE A 239 15.34 -10.53 2.02
N PHE A 240 14.09 -10.22 2.33
CA PHE A 240 12.96 -10.67 1.55
C PHE A 240 13.02 -10.27 0.06
N PRO A 241 13.50 -9.07 -0.34
CA PRO A 241 13.68 -8.72 -1.75
C PRO A 241 14.59 -9.70 -2.51
N ILE A 242 15.70 -10.13 -1.90
CA ILE A 242 16.65 -11.10 -2.48
C ILE A 242 15.96 -12.46 -2.64
N VAL A 243 15.35 -12.94 -1.55
CA VAL A 243 14.65 -14.23 -1.54
C VAL A 243 13.55 -14.26 -2.59
N ARG A 244 12.77 -13.19 -2.71
CA ARG A 244 11.71 -13.04 -3.72
C ARG A 244 12.26 -13.04 -5.15
N GLY A 245 13.36 -12.33 -5.39
CA GLY A 245 13.99 -12.23 -6.71
C GLY A 245 14.49 -13.58 -7.22
N MET A 246 14.98 -14.43 -6.31
CA MET A 246 15.65 -15.68 -6.65
C MET A 246 14.76 -16.93 -6.52
N MET A 247 13.73 -16.93 -5.67
CA MET A 247 12.97 -18.16 -5.37
C MET A 247 12.21 -18.76 -6.56
N TRP A 248 11.93 -17.96 -7.59
CA TRP A 248 11.16 -18.37 -8.77
C TRP A 248 11.99 -18.48 -10.05
N SER A 249 13.30 -18.20 -10.00
CA SER A 249 14.12 -18.12 -11.21
C SER A 249 14.15 -19.43 -11.99
N ASN A 250 14.15 -20.56 -11.27
CA ASN A 250 14.15 -21.91 -11.83
C ASN A 250 12.82 -22.65 -11.61
N GLY A 251 11.71 -21.91 -11.58
CA GLY A 251 10.37 -22.45 -11.36
C GLY A 251 10.11 -22.85 -9.90
N LEU A 252 9.03 -23.62 -9.67
CA LEU A 252 8.69 -24.12 -8.34
C LEU A 252 9.64 -25.27 -7.95
N ASN A 253 10.78 -24.93 -7.37
CA ASN A 253 11.84 -25.86 -6.98
C ASN A 253 12.30 -25.58 -5.54
N LEU A 254 12.23 -26.61 -4.66
CA LEU A 254 12.60 -26.46 -3.24
C LEU A 254 14.08 -26.15 -3.04
N GLN A 255 14.97 -26.73 -3.86
CA GLN A 255 16.40 -26.42 -3.82
C GLN A 255 16.66 -24.95 -4.19
N GLN A 256 15.94 -24.42 -5.18
CA GLN A 256 16.04 -23.00 -5.55
C GLN A 256 15.55 -22.08 -4.42
N MET A 257 14.47 -22.46 -3.73
CA MET A 257 13.98 -21.72 -2.57
C MET A 257 15.00 -21.71 -1.42
N SER A 258 15.62 -22.85 -1.12
CA SER A 258 16.69 -22.94 -0.13
C SER A 258 17.86 -22.05 -0.52
N TYR A 259 18.33 -22.17 -1.76
CA TYR A 259 19.44 -21.37 -2.28
C TYR A 259 19.17 -19.85 -2.20
N ALA A 260 17.93 -19.42 -2.51
CA ALA A 260 17.52 -18.02 -2.37
C ALA A 260 17.59 -17.54 -0.92
N VAL A 261 17.17 -18.36 0.05
CA VAL A 261 17.25 -18.05 1.48
C VAL A 261 18.71 -18.00 1.95
N ASP A 262 19.52 -18.98 1.55
CA ASP A 262 20.94 -19.06 1.93
C ASP A 262 21.72 -17.86 1.37
N THR A 263 21.47 -17.47 0.13
CA THR A 263 22.08 -16.29 -0.50
C THR A 263 21.71 -15.02 0.26
N ALA A 264 20.45 -14.87 0.64
CA ALA A 264 20.00 -13.70 1.39
C ALA A 264 20.55 -13.68 2.82
N ALA A 265 20.70 -14.85 3.46
CA ALA A 265 21.34 -14.98 4.77
C ALA A 265 22.84 -14.64 4.72
N GLN A 266 23.54 -15.06 3.67
CA GLN A 266 24.94 -14.68 3.44
C GLN A 266 25.08 -13.16 3.22
N HIS A 267 24.14 -12.54 2.49
CA HIS A 267 24.11 -11.09 2.34
C HIS A 267 23.95 -10.36 3.69
N LEU A 268 23.11 -10.87 4.61
CA LEU A 268 23.00 -10.31 5.97
C LEU A 268 24.28 -10.41 6.79
N ALA A 269 25.09 -11.44 6.55
CA ALA A 269 26.35 -11.64 7.25
C ALA A 269 27.43 -10.65 6.79
N THR A 270 27.23 -9.96 5.66
CA THR A 270 28.11 -8.87 5.23
C THR A 270 27.87 -7.59 6.04
N SER A 271 28.87 -6.70 6.08
CA SER A 271 28.80 -5.43 6.83
C SER A 271 27.66 -4.51 6.37
N GLU A 272 27.23 -4.61 5.11
CA GLU A 272 26.09 -3.86 4.58
C GLU A 272 24.75 -4.36 5.16
N GLY A 273 24.64 -5.66 5.43
CA GLY A 273 23.44 -6.28 6.00
C GLY A 273 23.16 -5.94 7.46
N GLN A 274 24.13 -5.35 8.17
CA GLN A 274 24.04 -4.97 9.59
C GLN A 274 23.80 -3.47 9.82
N ASP A 275 23.76 -2.65 8.76
CA ASP A 275 23.52 -1.21 8.90
C ASP A 275 22.09 -0.91 9.35
N ILE A 276 21.92 -0.42 10.58
CA ILE A 276 20.62 -0.05 11.14
C ILE A 276 19.86 0.97 10.29
N GLN A 277 20.56 1.90 9.63
CA GLN A 277 19.93 2.88 8.75
C GLN A 277 19.32 2.20 7.54
N LEU A 278 20.03 1.25 6.92
CA LEU A 278 19.53 0.49 5.77
C LEU A 278 18.35 -0.39 6.17
N ILE A 279 18.47 -1.06 7.32
CA ILE A 279 17.41 -1.90 7.90
C ILE A 279 16.13 -1.08 8.12
N LEU A 280 16.22 0.08 8.78
CA LEU A 280 15.08 0.97 9.01
C LEU A 280 14.54 1.56 7.70
N SER A 281 15.42 1.94 6.77
CA SER A 281 15.02 2.45 5.46
C SER A 281 14.23 1.39 4.67
N SER A 282 14.64 0.12 4.73
CA SER A 282 13.90 -1.00 4.14
C SER A 282 12.57 -1.25 4.86
N ALA A 283 12.56 -1.14 6.19
CA ALA A 283 11.35 -1.27 7.02
C ALA A 283 10.24 -0.31 6.58
N PHE A 284 10.56 0.96 6.33
CA PHE A 284 9.57 1.98 5.96
C PHE A 284 9.44 2.22 4.44
N GLU A 285 10.09 1.37 3.63
CA GLU A 285 10.21 1.56 2.18
C GLU A 285 10.66 2.97 1.77
N ALA A 286 11.66 3.48 2.49
CA ALA A 286 12.16 4.84 2.35
C ALA A 286 12.75 5.15 0.96
N SER A 287 13.13 4.12 0.18
CA SER A 287 13.53 4.26 -1.22
C SER A 287 12.45 4.90 -2.09
N ASN A 288 11.16 4.71 -1.75
CA ASN A 288 10.07 5.39 -2.45
C ASN A 288 10.14 6.93 -2.28
N LEU A 289 10.67 7.42 -1.15
CA LEU A 289 10.86 8.85 -0.93
C LEU A 289 12.10 9.39 -1.67
N ASN A 290 13.15 8.59 -1.82
CA ASN A 290 14.25 8.93 -2.73
C ASN A 290 13.76 9.10 -4.17
N MET A 291 12.87 8.20 -4.63
CA MET A 291 12.22 8.33 -5.93
C MET A 291 11.34 9.59 -6.02
N ALA A 292 10.61 9.95 -4.96
CA ALA A 292 9.85 11.19 -4.93
C ALA A 292 10.77 12.43 -5.01
N ASN A 293 11.91 12.42 -4.31
CA ASN A 293 12.91 13.49 -4.41
C ASN A 293 13.44 13.63 -5.84
N MET A 294 13.81 12.51 -6.48
CA MET A 294 14.23 12.49 -7.87
C MET A 294 13.16 13.09 -8.80
N VAL A 295 11.88 12.75 -8.60
CA VAL A 295 10.78 13.36 -9.38
C VAL A 295 10.72 14.87 -9.16
N ILE A 296 10.81 15.33 -7.91
CA ILE A 296 10.74 16.76 -7.59
C ILE A 296 11.88 17.56 -8.22
N GLU A 297 13.09 16.99 -8.25
CA GLU A 297 14.27 17.64 -8.83
C GLU A 297 14.25 17.69 -10.36
N ASN A 298 13.57 16.73 -11.01
CA ASN A 298 13.55 16.60 -12.48
C ASN A 298 12.30 17.19 -13.15
N TYR A 299 11.23 17.50 -12.41
CA TYR A 299 10.01 18.12 -12.95
C TYR A 299 9.86 19.57 -12.42
N PRO A 300 9.89 20.62 -13.27
CA PRO A 300 9.82 20.59 -14.72
C PRO A 300 11.19 20.70 -15.41
N SER A 301 12.29 20.71 -14.64
CA SER A 301 13.63 21.07 -15.11
C SER A 301 14.14 20.22 -16.27
N LYS A 302 13.85 18.90 -16.24
CA LYS A 302 14.22 17.92 -17.25
C LYS A 302 13.02 17.35 -18.00
N TYR A 303 11.88 17.22 -17.33
CA TYR A 303 10.65 16.67 -17.91
C TYR A 303 9.48 17.62 -17.69
N SER A 304 8.62 17.76 -18.68
CA SER A 304 7.38 18.56 -18.52
C SER A 304 6.43 17.89 -17.53
N TYR A 305 5.64 18.70 -16.81
CA TYR A 305 4.58 18.16 -15.96
C TYR A 305 3.57 17.33 -16.75
N LEU A 306 3.05 16.28 -16.12
CA LEU A 306 2.12 15.33 -16.73
C LEU A 306 0.67 15.82 -16.77
N MET A 307 0.38 16.99 -16.18
CA MET A 307 -0.91 17.68 -16.25
C MET A 307 -2.15 16.82 -15.93
N GLY A 308 -2.00 15.80 -15.07
CA GLY A 308 -3.09 14.91 -14.66
C GLY A 308 -3.19 13.59 -15.42
N ASP A 309 -2.29 13.29 -16.36
CA ASP A 309 -2.32 12.05 -17.15
C ASP A 309 -2.30 10.79 -16.29
N THR A 310 -1.37 10.70 -15.33
CA THR A 310 -1.28 9.51 -14.48
C THR A 310 -2.16 9.62 -13.24
N PHE A 311 -2.44 10.84 -12.77
CA PHE A 311 -3.16 11.07 -11.53
C PHE A 311 -4.68 11.20 -11.67
N ILE A 312 -5.20 11.58 -12.85
CA ILE A 312 -6.64 11.76 -13.11
C ILE A 312 -7.08 10.85 -14.27
N VAL A 313 -6.45 10.99 -15.43
CA VAL A 313 -6.89 10.30 -16.65
C VAL A 313 -6.78 8.80 -16.48
N ARG A 314 -5.59 8.29 -16.11
CA ARG A 314 -5.35 6.86 -15.94
C ARG A 314 -6.30 6.18 -14.93
N PRO A 315 -6.54 6.72 -13.71
CA PRO A 315 -7.53 6.15 -12.79
C PRO A 315 -8.95 6.09 -13.34
N LEU A 316 -9.33 7.01 -14.24
CA LEU A 316 -10.65 7.01 -14.88
C LEU A 316 -10.73 6.10 -16.10
N THR A 317 -9.59 5.69 -16.67
CA THR A 317 -9.53 4.91 -17.91
C THR A 317 -8.76 3.59 -17.78
N PHE A 318 -8.48 3.13 -16.56
CA PHE A 318 -7.68 1.93 -16.30
C PHE A 318 -8.27 0.66 -16.93
N TYR A 319 -9.59 0.61 -17.09
CA TYR A 319 -10.32 -0.52 -17.68
C TYR A 319 -10.26 -0.56 -19.21
N LEU A 320 -9.84 0.53 -19.87
CA LEU A 320 -9.69 0.56 -21.32
C LEU A 320 -8.35 -0.06 -21.71
N PRO A 321 -8.30 -1.22 -22.40
CA PRO A 321 -7.04 -1.81 -22.85
C PRO A 321 -6.34 -0.91 -23.88
N LYS A 322 -5.01 -1.03 -23.98
CA LYS A 322 -4.22 -0.28 -24.98
C LYS A 322 -4.60 -0.62 -26.43
N ALA A 323 -5.20 -1.79 -26.67
CA ALA A 323 -5.73 -2.14 -27.98
C ALA A 323 -6.88 -1.22 -28.44
N ILE A 324 -7.69 -0.71 -27.49
CA ILE A 324 -8.79 0.23 -27.78
C ILE A 324 -8.26 1.67 -27.74
N TRP A 325 -7.39 2.00 -26.78
CA TRP A 325 -6.78 3.32 -26.69
C TRP A 325 -5.25 3.22 -26.58
N PRO A 326 -4.54 3.23 -27.73
CA PRO A 326 -3.08 3.12 -27.75
C PRO A 326 -2.38 4.25 -26.97
N GLY A 327 -2.95 5.46 -26.99
CA GLY A 327 -2.44 6.65 -26.28
C GLY A 327 -2.79 6.73 -24.79
N ARG A 328 -3.40 5.69 -24.20
CA ARG A 328 -3.73 5.68 -22.76
C ARG A 328 -2.46 5.85 -21.91
N PRO A 329 -2.44 6.74 -20.91
CA PRO A 329 -1.27 6.96 -20.07
C PRO A 329 -0.78 5.68 -19.38
N GLU A 330 0.54 5.52 -19.38
CA GLU A 330 1.22 4.40 -18.73
C GLU A 330 1.23 4.52 -17.21
N GLY A 331 1.68 3.47 -16.53
CA GLY A 331 1.83 3.49 -15.08
C GLY A 331 2.90 4.46 -14.69
N PHE A 332 2.63 5.28 -13.68
CA PHE A 332 3.67 6.18 -13.20
C PHE A 332 4.86 5.37 -12.72
N GLY A 333 4.64 4.23 -12.06
CA GLY A 333 5.73 3.33 -11.69
C GLY A 333 6.58 2.79 -12.85
N LEU A 334 5.99 2.52 -14.02
CA LEU A 334 6.75 2.11 -15.22
C LEU A 334 7.54 3.29 -15.81
N THR A 335 6.96 4.49 -15.73
CA THR A 335 7.65 5.73 -16.11
C THR A 335 8.87 5.93 -15.21
N LEU A 336 8.70 5.78 -13.90
CA LEU A 336 9.80 5.84 -12.93
C LEU A 336 10.87 4.78 -13.15
N GLY A 337 10.48 3.56 -13.53
CA GLY A 337 11.42 2.50 -13.90
C GLY A 337 12.38 2.97 -15.00
N ARG A 338 11.82 3.50 -16.10
CA ARG A 338 12.60 4.06 -17.23
C ARG A 338 13.45 5.26 -16.82
N LEU A 339 12.95 6.09 -15.91
CA LEU A 339 13.67 7.26 -15.41
C LEU A 339 14.82 6.92 -14.46
N SER A 340 14.79 5.76 -13.80
CA SER A 340 15.82 5.37 -12.84
C SER A 340 17.15 4.95 -13.48
N GLY A 341 17.19 4.80 -14.81
CA GLY A 341 18.37 4.35 -15.55
C GLY A 341 18.62 2.84 -15.44
N LEU A 342 17.74 2.10 -14.78
CA LEU A 342 17.73 0.64 -14.81
C LEU A 342 17.11 0.18 -16.12
N ASP A 343 17.92 -0.39 -17.01
CA ASP A 343 17.49 -0.97 -18.28
C ASP A 343 16.88 -2.36 -18.06
N VAL A 344 15.82 -2.39 -17.25
CA VAL A 344 15.08 -3.61 -16.91
C VAL A 344 13.66 -3.46 -17.43
N ASP A 345 13.34 -4.21 -18.49
CA ASP A 345 12.03 -4.21 -19.10
C ASP A 345 10.92 -4.51 -18.08
N GLY A 346 9.91 -3.65 -18.06
CA GLY A 346 8.75 -3.79 -17.18
C GLY A 346 9.00 -3.47 -15.70
N LEU A 347 10.17 -2.92 -15.33
CA LEU A 347 10.44 -2.48 -13.97
C LEU A 347 9.46 -1.38 -13.54
N ALA A 348 8.69 -1.64 -12.48
CA ALA A 348 7.79 -0.66 -11.89
C ALA A 348 8.33 -0.22 -10.52
N LEU A 349 8.73 1.05 -10.42
CA LEU A 349 9.13 1.68 -9.16
C LEU A 349 7.97 2.44 -8.52
N ASN A 350 8.13 2.89 -7.30
CA ASN A 350 7.11 3.69 -6.62
C ASN A 350 7.74 4.96 -6.04
N SER A 351 7.00 6.06 -6.07
CA SER A 351 7.40 7.36 -5.51
C SER A 351 6.42 7.87 -4.45
N THR A 352 5.55 6.99 -3.95
CA THR A 352 4.34 7.33 -3.19
C THR A 352 3.40 8.25 -3.96
N TYR A 353 2.27 8.64 -3.35
CA TYR A 353 1.42 9.69 -3.90
C TYR A 353 2.11 11.05 -4.01
N ILE A 354 3.17 11.33 -3.22
CA ILE A 354 3.89 12.60 -3.27
C ILE A 354 4.55 12.79 -4.64
N GLY A 355 5.36 11.82 -5.09
CA GLY A 355 6.04 11.92 -6.37
C GLY A 355 5.06 11.96 -7.54
N GLU A 356 4.03 11.11 -7.55
CA GLU A 356 3.06 11.09 -8.64
C GLU A 356 2.28 12.40 -8.73
N ALA A 357 1.78 12.93 -7.60
CA ALA A 357 1.06 14.19 -7.58
C ALA A 357 1.96 15.36 -8.01
N TYR A 358 3.24 15.37 -7.60
CA TYR A 358 4.18 16.42 -8.00
C TYR A 358 4.55 16.35 -9.48
N ALA A 359 4.73 15.16 -10.07
CA ALA A 359 4.95 15.04 -11.51
C ALA A 359 3.76 15.57 -12.32
N ASN A 360 2.54 15.46 -11.79
CA ASN A 360 1.33 15.94 -12.47
C ASN A 360 1.07 17.43 -12.26
N PHE A 361 1.29 17.96 -11.05
CA PHE A 361 0.85 19.31 -10.67
C PHE A 361 1.95 20.23 -10.15
N GLY A 362 3.20 19.78 -10.10
CA GLY A 362 4.32 20.53 -9.54
C GLY A 362 4.07 20.95 -8.08
N PRO A 363 4.48 22.16 -7.66
CA PRO A 363 4.21 22.67 -6.31
C PRO A 363 2.72 22.69 -5.93
N PHE A 364 1.80 22.77 -6.89
CA PHE A 364 0.35 22.73 -6.60
C PHE A 364 -0.10 21.37 -6.05
N SER A 365 0.71 20.32 -6.19
CA SER A 365 0.49 19.01 -5.56
C SER A 365 0.26 19.09 -4.05
N VAL A 366 0.84 20.07 -3.36
CA VAL A 366 0.63 20.33 -1.93
C VAL A 366 -0.86 20.49 -1.60
N LEU A 367 -1.62 21.15 -2.48
CA LEU A 367 -3.07 21.33 -2.34
C LEU A 367 -3.84 20.20 -3.04
N ALA A 368 -3.48 19.86 -4.28
CA ALA A 368 -4.22 18.91 -5.10
C ALA A 368 -4.31 17.52 -4.46
N LEU A 369 -3.20 16.99 -3.93
CA LEU A 369 -3.16 15.64 -3.38
C LEU A 369 -4.09 15.47 -2.16
N PRO A 370 -3.98 16.28 -1.07
CA PRO A 370 -4.89 16.17 0.06
C PRO A 370 -6.37 16.34 -0.32
N LEU A 371 -6.67 17.24 -1.27
CA LEU A 371 -8.04 17.46 -1.74
C LEU A 371 -8.61 16.25 -2.48
N VAL A 372 -7.81 15.61 -3.34
CA VAL A 372 -8.21 14.36 -4.03
C VAL A 372 -8.43 13.23 -3.01
N LEU A 373 -7.51 13.04 -2.06
CA LEU A 373 -7.66 12.03 -1.01
C LEU A 373 -8.88 12.31 -0.12
N TRP A 374 -9.17 13.57 0.17
CA TRP A 374 -10.37 13.96 0.91
C TRP A 374 -11.65 13.71 0.10
N GLY A 375 -11.65 14.01 -1.19
CA GLY A 375 -12.73 13.67 -2.12
C GLY A 375 -12.99 12.16 -2.13
N LEU A 376 -11.95 11.35 -2.26
CA LEU A 376 -12.04 9.88 -2.15
C LEU A 376 -12.59 9.44 -0.80
N SER A 377 -12.18 10.08 0.30
CA SER A 377 -12.76 9.79 1.61
C SER A 377 -14.27 10.01 1.64
N ASN A 378 -14.77 11.08 1.00
CA ASN A 378 -16.20 11.36 0.94
C ASN A 378 -16.94 10.32 0.09
N LEU A 379 -16.36 9.88 -1.04
CA LEU A 379 -16.90 8.79 -1.85
C LEU A 379 -16.98 7.48 -1.05
N PHE A 380 -15.92 7.10 -0.34
CA PHE A 380 -15.92 5.90 0.51
C PHE A 380 -16.90 5.96 1.68
N ARG A 381 -17.23 7.17 2.16
CA ARG A 381 -18.23 7.37 3.22
C ARG A 381 -19.67 7.25 2.72
N MET A 382 -19.90 7.26 1.39
CA MET A 382 -21.22 6.93 0.84
C MET A 382 -21.62 5.49 1.18
N PHE A 383 -20.66 4.59 1.40
CA PHE A 383 -20.93 3.22 1.84
C PHE A 383 -21.21 3.18 3.36
N ASP A 384 -22.49 3.17 3.72
CA ASP A 384 -22.95 3.19 5.13
C ASP A 384 -22.86 1.80 5.78
N SER A 385 -21.65 1.26 5.87
CA SER A 385 -21.35 -0.04 6.47
C SER A 385 -20.05 -0.01 7.26
N ASN A 386 -20.10 -0.44 8.52
CA ASN A 386 -18.92 -0.51 9.38
C ASN A 386 -17.85 -1.41 8.77
N SER A 387 -18.17 -2.60 8.26
CA SER A 387 -17.15 -3.51 7.68
C SER A 387 -16.42 -2.87 6.50
N ILE A 388 -17.14 -2.12 5.67
CA ILE A 388 -16.57 -1.42 4.54
C ILE A 388 -15.65 -0.31 5.03
N GLN A 389 -16.01 0.42 6.08
CA GLN A 389 -15.11 1.45 6.63
C GLN A 389 -13.76 0.85 7.08
N TYR A 390 -13.73 -0.37 7.65
CA TYR A 390 -12.47 -1.09 7.92
C TYR A 390 -11.69 -1.43 6.65
N MET A 391 -12.37 -1.90 5.60
CA MET A 391 -11.73 -2.17 4.31
C MET A 391 -11.17 -0.87 3.69
N THR A 392 -11.94 0.22 3.69
CA THR A 392 -11.51 1.50 3.12
C THR A 392 -10.34 2.12 3.87
N PHE A 393 -10.20 1.88 5.17
CA PHE A 393 -8.98 2.23 5.89
C PHE A 393 -7.75 1.53 5.31
N ALA A 394 -7.87 0.24 4.98
CA ALA A 394 -6.80 -0.48 4.32
C ALA A 394 -6.43 0.17 2.98
N VAL A 395 -7.43 0.61 2.23
CA VAL A 395 -7.23 1.31 0.94
C VAL A 395 -6.51 2.63 1.16
N GLY A 396 -6.93 3.45 2.14
CA GLY A 396 -6.26 4.71 2.45
C GLY A 396 -4.82 4.53 2.92
N PHE A 397 -4.55 3.47 3.72
CA PHE A 397 -3.21 3.13 4.16
C PHE A 397 -2.32 2.64 3.02
N ALA A 398 -2.78 1.63 2.28
CA ALA A 398 -2.04 1.03 1.18
C ALA A 398 -1.93 1.96 -0.02
N GLY A 399 -2.84 2.93 -0.18
CA GLY A 399 -2.81 3.91 -1.27
C GLY A 399 -1.47 4.64 -1.38
N TRP A 400 -0.82 4.98 -0.27
CA TRP A 400 0.51 5.61 -0.29
C TRP A 400 1.61 4.76 -0.95
N ARG A 401 1.38 3.46 -1.11
CA ARG A 401 2.29 2.50 -1.76
C ARG A 401 1.98 2.28 -3.25
N PHE A 402 0.81 2.69 -3.73
CA PHE A 402 0.32 2.41 -5.08
C PHE A 402 -0.10 3.68 -5.81
N ASP A 403 -0.27 3.60 -7.13
CA ASP A 403 -0.85 4.69 -7.93
C ASP A 403 -2.31 4.95 -7.51
N LEU A 404 -2.84 6.14 -7.85
CA LEU A 404 -4.23 6.50 -7.48
C LEU A 404 -5.27 5.52 -8.04
N VAL A 405 -4.94 4.85 -9.16
CA VAL A 405 -5.72 3.76 -9.76
C VAL A 405 -6.16 2.73 -8.73
N PHE A 406 -5.30 2.36 -7.78
CA PHE A 406 -5.62 1.39 -6.73
C PHE A 406 -6.84 1.81 -5.90
N SER A 407 -6.94 3.09 -5.54
CA SER A 407 -8.08 3.62 -4.78
C SER A 407 -9.37 3.59 -5.60
N ILE A 408 -9.31 3.90 -6.89
CA ILE A 408 -10.48 3.84 -7.78
C ILE A 408 -10.95 2.40 -8.00
N VAL A 409 -10.04 1.47 -8.28
CA VAL A 409 -10.35 0.03 -8.37
C VAL A 409 -11.00 -0.43 -7.06
N ALA A 410 -10.52 0.03 -5.92
CA ALA A 410 -11.10 -0.36 -4.63
C ALA A 410 -12.56 0.11 -4.46
N ILE A 411 -12.92 1.30 -4.96
CA ILE A 411 -14.33 1.76 -4.99
C ILE A 411 -15.18 0.77 -5.78
N ILE A 412 -14.72 0.39 -6.98
CA ILE A 412 -15.45 -0.52 -7.88
C ILE A 412 -15.61 -1.90 -7.24
N VAL A 413 -14.52 -2.44 -6.66
CA VAL A 413 -14.53 -3.73 -5.95
C VAL A 413 -15.54 -3.70 -4.81
N ILE A 414 -15.50 -2.67 -3.96
CA ILE A 414 -16.42 -2.51 -2.83
C ILE A 414 -17.87 -2.40 -3.31
N LEU A 415 -18.13 -1.64 -4.38
CA LEU A 415 -19.46 -1.51 -4.98
C LEU A 415 -19.97 -2.86 -5.51
N ALA A 416 -19.12 -3.63 -6.19
CA ALA A 416 -19.44 -4.97 -6.69
C ALA A 416 -19.78 -5.93 -5.54
N ILE A 417 -18.99 -5.89 -4.46
CA ILE A 417 -19.25 -6.68 -3.25
C ILE A 417 -20.60 -6.29 -2.62
N CYS A 418 -20.88 -5.00 -2.47
CA CYS A 418 -22.16 -4.52 -1.94
C CYS A 418 -23.35 -5.03 -2.75
N THR A 419 -23.22 -4.96 -4.08
CA THR A 419 -24.26 -5.37 -5.03
C THR A 419 -24.48 -6.87 -5.00
N ALA A 420 -23.41 -7.66 -5.13
CA ALA A 420 -23.46 -9.12 -5.06
C ALA A 420 -24.03 -9.62 -3.72
N SER A 421 -23.66 -8.95 -2.63
CA SER A 421 -24.15 -9.27 -1.30
C SER A 421 -25.66 -9.00 -1.17
N LYS A 422 -26.17 -7.88 -1.71
CA LYS A 422 -27.61 -7.58 -1.74
C LYS A 422 -28.42 -8.62 -2.49
N ILE A 423 -27.89 -9.15 -3.60
CA ILE A 423 -28.54 -10.16 -4.43
C ILE A 423 -28.54 -11.52 -3.71
N ARG A 424 -27.37 -11.95 -3.22
CA ARG A 424 -27.16 -13.30 -2.67
C ARG A 424 -27.77 -13.51 -1.28
N PHE A 425 -27.88 -12.45 -0.50
CA PHE A 425 -28.41 -12.50 0.86
C PHE A 425 -29.74 -11.77 1.00
N ARG A 426 -30.60 -11.80 -0.04
CA ARG A 426 -32.04 -11.54 0.11
C ARG A 426 -32.62 -12.55 1.11
N SER A 427 -32.47 -12.27 2.40
CA SER A 427 -33.24 -12.95 3.43
C SER A 427 -34.70 -12.60 3.15
N LYS A 428 -35.57 -13.62 3.07
CA LYS A 428 -36.99 -13.41 3.36
C LYS A 428 -37.07 -12.59 4.66
N PRO A 429 -37.95 -11.57 4.75
CA PRO A 429 -38.11 -10.84 6.00
C PRO A 429 -38.27 -11.86 7.12
N ILE A 430 -37.45 -11.75 8.16
CA ILE A 430 -37.66 -12.49 9.39
C ILE A 430 -38.96 -11.88 9.93
N THR A 431 -40.08 -12.53 9.66
CA THR A 431 -41.32 -12.29 10.40
C THR A 431 -40.97 -12.57 11.86
N GLN A 432 -41.00 -11.51 12.66
CA GLN A 432 -40.85 -11.59 14.11
C GLN A 432 -41.98 -12.42 14.70
#